data_AF-A0A3P5XLT0-F1
#
_entry.id   AF-A0A3P5XLT0-F1
#
_cell.length_a   1.000
_cell.length_b   1.000
_cell.length_c   1.000
_cell.angle_alpha   90.00
_cell.angle_beta   90.00
_cell.angle_gamma   90.00
#
_symmetry.space_group_name_H-M   'P 1'
#
loop_
_entity.id
_entity.type
_entity.pdbx_description
1 polymer ?
#
loop_
_entity_poly.entity_id
_entity_poly.type
_entity_poly.pdbx_seq_one_letter_code
_entity_poly.pdbx_strand_id
1 'polypeptide(L)'
;MYQGLTKTLLKHSHYLANHDQDHWLLFSQQLREELDGARFQKVTNNKLYIKKGKKTLALGQSKSHDFRKSASNGQGYQPMLFGLSHTKIQADQFYVSIKLKWKSGLERTFYYAFQDQP
;
A
#
# COMPACT_ATOMS: atom_id res chain seq x y z
N MET A 1 -21.01 -25.39 24.07
CA MET A 1 -19.54 -25.26 23.91
C MET A 1 -19.07 -24.31 22.79
N TYR A 2 -19.96 -23.49 22.17
CA TYR A 2 -19.59 -22.58 21.06
C TYR A 2 -19.03 -21.20 21.47
N GLN A 3 -19.21 -20.80 22.74
CA GLN A 3 -18.79 -19.48 23.23
C GLN A 3 -17.27 -19.34 23.35
N GLY A 4 -16.54 -20.44 23.61
CA GLY A 4 -15.08 -20.43 23.71
C GLY A 4 -14.38 -20.18 22.38
N LEU A 5 -14.83 -20.88 21.31
CA LEU A 5 -14.29 -20.72 19.96
C LEU A 5 -14.52 -19.31 19.42
N THR A 6 -15.72 -18.76 19.62
CA THR A 6 -16.07 -17.41 19.17
C THR A 6 -15.22 -16.34 19.87
N LYS A 7 -15.02 -16.45 21.19
CA LYS A 7 -14.16 -15.53 21.95
C LYS A 7 -12.69 -15.58 21.47
N THR A 8 -12.17 -16.76 21.17
CA THR A 8 -10.79 -16.92 20.67
C THR A 8 -10.62 -16.39 19.25
N LEU A 9 -11.62 -16.58 18.38
CA LEU A 9 -11.63 -16.01 17.03
C LEU A 9 -11.67 -14.48 17.05
N LEU A 10 -12.51 -13.90 17.90
CA LEU A 10 -12.58 -12.44 18.09
C LEU A 10 -11.25 -11.90 18.61
N LYS A 11 -10.63 -12.55 19.60
CA LYS A 11 -9.31 -12.15 20.12
C LYS A 11 -8.23 -12.21 19.04
N HIS A 12 -8.18 -13.25 18.22
CA HIS A 12 -7.26 -13.33 17.09
C HIS A 12 -7.53 -12.26 16.04
N SER A 13 -8.81 -11.99 15.72
CA SER A 13 -9.19 -10.93 14.78
C SER A 13 -8.75 -9.55 15.28
N HIS A 14 -8.98 -9.25 16.55
CA HIS A 14 -8.51 -8.00 17.17
C HIS A 14 -6.99 -7.90 17.20
N TYR A 15 -6.29 -8.99 17.51
CA TYR A 15 -4.82 -9.03 17.49
C TYR A 15 -4.25 -8.78 16.09
N LEU A 16 -4.79 -9.46 15.06
CA LEU A 16 -4.40 -9.24 13.66
C LEU A 16 -4.71 -7.81 13.21
N ALA A 17 -5.88 -7.27 13.58
CA ALA A 17 -6.26 -5.91 13.24
C ALA A 17 -5.35 -4.86 13.90
N ASN A 18 -4.92 -5.07 15.15
CA ASN A 18 -3.96 -4.19 15.83
C ASN A 18 -2.60 -4.21 15.12
N HIS A 19 -2.12 -5.39 14.73
CA HIS A 19 -0.87 -5.52 13.98
C HIS A 19 -0.96 -4.87 12.60
N ASP A 20 -2.08 -5.07 11.90
CA ASP A 20 -2.31 -4.45 10.60
C ASP A 20 -2.39 -2.92 10.69
N GLN A 21 -2.90 -2.38 11.81
CA GLN A 21 -2.90 -0.94 12.09
C GLN A 21 -1.48 -0.40 12.29
N ASP A 22 -0.62 -1.08 13.03
CA ASP A 22 0.79 -0.67 13.23
C ASP A 22 1.59 -0.78 11.92
N HIS A 23 1.42 -1.88 11.18
CA HIS A 23 2.00 -2.05 9.86
C HIS A 23 1.53 -0.98 8.87
N TRP A 24 0.25 -0.59 8.95
CA TRP A 24 -0.29 0.51 8.16
C TRP A 24 0.41 1.84 8.47
N LEU A 25 0.61 2.16 9.75
CA LEU A 25 1.28 3.41 10.14
C LEU A 25 2.71 3.45 9.59
N LEU A 26 3.50 2.40 9.80
CA LEU A 26 4.86 2.30 9.27
C LEU A 26 4.89 2.38 7.75
N PHE A 27 4.02 1.63 7.08
CA PHE A 27 3.89 1.66 5.62
C PHE A 27 3.56 3.07 5.11
N SER A 28 2.64 3.78 5.77
CA SER A 28 2.20 5.11 5.34
C SER A 28 3.34 6.14 5.44
N GLN A 29 4.19 6.04 6.46
CA GLN A 29 5.38 6.87 6.62
C GLN A 29 6.41 6.55 5.53
N GLN A 30 6.77 5.26 5.40
CA GLN A 30 7.74 4.81 4.41
C GLN A 30 7.31 5.17 2.97
N LEU A 31 6.02 4.99 2.64
CA LEU A 31 5.50 5.34 1.32
C LEU A 31 5.58 6.86 1.09
N ARG A 32 5.25 7.67 2.10
CA ARG A 32 5.36 9.13 2.00
C ARG A 32 6.79 9.58 1.72
N GLU A 33 7.77 9.01 2.42
CA GLU A 33 9.19 9.26 2.17
C GLU A 33 9.64 8.80 0.78
N GLU A 34 9.11 7.67 0.29
CA GLU A 34 9.40 7.19 -1.06
C GLU A 34 8.84 8.15 -2.13
N LEU A 35 7.64 8.69 -1.92
CA LEU A 35 7.00 9.64 -2.83
C LEU A 35 7.59 11.05 -2.73
N ASP A 36 8.17 11.41 -1.58
CA ASP A 36 8.79 12.71 -1.39
C ASP A 36 9.95 12.93 -2.37
N GLY A 37 9.95 14.11 -3.00
CA GLY A 37 10.86 14.48 -4.09
C GLY A 37 10.71 13.65 -5.38
N ALA A 38 9.71 12.78 -5.48
CA ALA A 38 9.42 12.03 -6.70
C ALA A 38 8.44 12.78 -7.60
N ARG A 39 8.53 12.55 -8.91
CA ARG A 39 7.57 13.05 -9.90
C ARG A 39 6.55 11.97 -10.23
N PHE A 40 5.28 12.33 -10.21
CA PHE A 40 4.21 11.49 -10.74
C PHE A 40 4.44 11.22 -12.23
N GLN A 41 4.23 9.98 -12.67
CA GLN A 41 4.19 9.66 -14.10
C GLN A 41 2.82 9.20 -14.55
N LYS A 42 2.28 8.15 -13.92
CA LYS A 42 0.98 7.57 -14.26
C LYS A 42 0.53 6.53 -13.25
N VAL A 43 -0.75 6.20 -13.28
CA VAL A 43 -1.30 4.97 -12.71
C VAL A 43 -1.76 4.08 -13.85
N THR A 44 -1.28 2.84 -13.89
CA THR A 44 -1.73 1.83 -14.86
C THR A 44 -1.59 0.43 -14.28
N ASN A 45 -2.47 -0.49 -14.65
CA ASN A 45 -2.49 -1.87 -14.13
C ASN A 45 -2.43 -1.96 -12.60
N ASN A 46 -3.17 -1.07 -11.93
CA ASN A 46 -3.20 -0.95 -10.47
C ASN A 46 -1.81 -0.72 -9.82
N LYS A 47 -0.92 -0.05 -10.54
CA LYS A 47 0.40 0.37 -10.07
C LYS A 47 0.60 1.86 -10.29
N LEU A 48 1.19 2.50 -9.30
CA LEU A 48 1.68 3.87 -9.36
C LEU A 48 3.12 3.87 -9.90
N TYR A 49 3.34 4.63 -10.96
CA TYR A 49 4.67 4.85 -11.54
C TYR A 49 5.16 6.25 -11.18
N ILE A 50 6.37 6.32 -10.65
CA ILE A 50 7.01 7.58 -10.24
C ILE A 50 8.44 7.66 -10.79
N LYS A 51 8.93 8.88 -10.99
CA LYS A 51 10.34 9.17 -11.25
C LYS A 51 11.00 9.72 -9.99
N LYS A 52 12.04 9.07 -9.49
CA LYS A 52 12.85 9.59 -8.37
C LYS A 52 14.30 9.69 -8.81
N GLY A 53 14.77 10.93 -9.00
CA GLY A 53 16.04 11.21 -9.68
C GLY A 53 16.08 10.61 -11.09
N LYS A 54 17.05 9.72 -11.35
CA LYS A 54 17.20 9.01 -12.64
C LYS A 54 16.43 7.69 -12.73
N LYS A 55 15.79 7.23 -11.64
CA LYS A 55 15.12 5.94 -11.56
C LYS A 55 13.61 6.09 -11.79
N THR A 56 13.02 5.13 -12.51
CA THR A 56 11.57 4.95 -12.58
C THR A 56 11.20 3.76 -11.70
N LEU A 57 10.30 3.99 -10.76
CA LEU A 57 9.83 3.00 -9.81
C LEU A 57 8.37 2.67 -10.07
N ALA A 58 7.99 1.44 -9.79
CA ALA A 58 6.61 0.98 -9.79
C ALA A 58 6.22 0.55 -8.37
N LEU A 59 5.12 1.10 -7.87
CA LEU A 59 4.58 0.87 -6.54
C LEU A 59 3.19 0.26 -6.68
N GLY A 60 2.94 -0.89 -6.07
CA GLY A 60 1.62 -1.50 -6.13
C GLY A 60 1.58 -2.91 -5.58
N GLN A 61 0.38 -3.47 -5.54
CA GLN A 61 0.20 -4.85 -5.13
C GLN A 61 0.67 -5.79 -6.25
N SER A 62 1.44 -6.81 -5.87
CA SER A 62 1.81 -7.89 -6.77
C SER A 62 0.96 -9.11 -6.48
N LYS A 63 0.15 -9.51 -7.47
CA LYS A 63 -0.88 -10.55 -7.31
C LYS A 63 -1.69 -10.27 -6.03
N SER A 64 -1.99 -11.28 -5.24
CA SER A 64 -2.76 -11.17 -3.98
C SER A 64 -1.88 -11.32 -2.73
N HIS A 65 -0.60 -10.93 -2.80
CA HIS A 65 0.34 -11.10 -1.70
C HIS A 65 0.63 -9.81 -0.94
N ASP A 66 1.45 -8.93 -1.50
CA ASP A 66 2.00 -7.76 -0.81
C ASP A 66 2.03 -6.53 -1.73
N PHE A 67 1.95 -5.37 -1.10
CA PHE A 67 2.30 -4.10 -1.73
C PHE A 67 3.81 -3.97 -1.71
N ARG A 68 4.39 -3.65 -2.86
CA ARG A 68 5.83 -3.60 -3.05
C ARG A 68 6.27 -2.45 -3.94
N LYS A 69 7.55 -2.12 -3.78
CA LYS A 69 8.33 -1.32 -4.71
C LYS A 69 9.16 -2.22 -5.61
N SER A 70 9.17 -1.89 -6.90
CA SER A 70 10.10 -2.47 -7.87
C SER A 70 10.64 -1.42 -8.83
N ALA A 71 11.70 -1.72 -9.57
CA ALA A 71 12.01 -0.94 -10.76
C ALA A 71 10.89 -1.09 -11.80
N SER A 72 10.83 -0.15 -12.76
CA SER A 72 9.82 -0.17 -13.83
C SER A 72 9.90 -1.41 -14.73
N ASN A 73 11.07 -2.02 -14.87
CA ASN A 73 11.29 -3.26 -15.60
C ASN A 73 10.98 -4.53 -14.77
N GLY A 74 10.50 -4.38 -13.52
CA GLY A 74 10.17 -5.47 -12.61
C GLY A 74 11.37 -6.07 -11.86
N GLN A 75 12.59 -5.60 -12.09
CA GLN A 75 13.78 -6.04 -11.37
C GLN A 75 13.96 -5.29 -10.04
N GLY A 76 14.54 -5.97 -9.05
CA GLY A 76 14.63 -5.46 -7.68
C GLY A 76 13.25 -5.41 -7.02
N TYR A 77 13.07 -6.14 -5.92
CA TYR A 77 11.80 -6.16 -5.20
C TYR A 77 12.05 -5.79 -3.74
N GLN A 78 11.25 -4.86 -3.23
CA GLN A 78 11.19 -4.53 -1.81
C GLN A 78 9.72 -4.56 -1.38
N PRO A 79 9.29 -5.59 -0.64
CA PRO A 79 7.96 -5.60 -0.05
C PRO A 79 7.85 -4.49 1.00
N MET A 80 6.70 -3.82 1.05
CA MET A 80 6.45 -2.69 1.95
C MET A 80 5.26 -2.97 2.89
N LEU A 81 4.30 -3.80 2.47
CA LEU A 81 3.13 -4.12 3.28
C LEU A 81 2.54 -5.48 2.90
N PHE A 82 2.33 -6.33 3.91
CA PHE A 82 1.82 -7.69 3.77
C PHE A 82 0.36 -7.81 4.21
N GLY A 83 -0.23 -9.00 4.03
CA GLY A 83 -1.55 -9.32 4.56
C GLY A 83 -2.72 -8.71 3.76
N LEU A 84 -2.44 -8.12 2.60
CA LEU A 84 -3.45 -7.48 1.76
C LEU A 84 -4.29 -8.53 1.02
N SER A 85 -5.60 -8.33 1.02
CA SER A 85 -6.51 -9.05 0.13
C SER A 85 -6.65 -8.33 -1.21
N HIS A 86 -6.67 -7.00 -1.20
CA HIS A 86 -6.89 -6.19 -2.40
C HIS A 86 -6.37 -4.77 -2.22
N THR A 87 -5.91 -4.16 -3.31
CA THR A 87 -5.67 -2.73 -3.41
C THR A 87 -6.31 -2.13 -4.65
N LYS A 88 -6.67 -0.84 -4.57
CA LYS A 88 -7.11 -0.06 -5.71
C LYS A 88 -6.38 1.28 -5.73
N ILE A 89 -5.62 1.52 -6.79
CA ILE A 89 -4.90 2.77 -7.02
C ILE A 89 -5.65 3.58 -8.06
N GLN A 90 -5.92 4.84 -7.75
CA GLN A 90 -6.52 5.80 -8.66
C GLN A 90 -5.71 7.09 -8.61
N ALA A 91 -5.62 7.77 -9.74
CA ALA A 91 -5.04 9.09 -9.83
C ALA A 91 -6.00 10.03 -10.53
N ASP A 92 -6.04 11.27 -10.07
CA ASP A 92 -6.65 12.40 -10.75
C ASP A 92 -5.61 13.51 -10.80
N GLN A 93 -5.14 13.84 -12.00
CA GLN A 93 -4.00 14.73 -12.22
C GLN A 93 -2.78 14.31 -11.36
N PHE A 94 -2.41 15.13 -10.37
CA PHE A 94 -1.30 14.91 -9.45
C PHE A 94 -1.73 14.38 -8.08
N TYR A 95 -3.00 14.04 -7.90
CA TYR A 95 -3.55 13.46 -6.69
C TYR A 95 -3.67 11.95 -6.84
N VAL A 96 -3.08 11.20 -5.92
CA VAL A 96 -3.15 9.74 -5.88
C VAL A 96 -3.88 9.28 -4.63
N SER A 97 -4.79 8.33 -4.83
CA SER A 97 -5.42 7.57 -3.75
C SER A 97 -5.09 6.08 -3.90
N ILE A 98 -4.71 5.45 -2.80
CA ILE A 98 -4.45 4.01 -2.72
C ILE A 98 -5.36 3.46 -1.63
N LYS A 99 -6.42 2.76 -2.03
CA LYS A 99 -7.28 2.01 -1.11
C LYS A 99 -6.64 0.65 -0.85
N LEU A 100 -6.49 0.27 0.42
CA LEU A 100 -5.92 -0.99 0.85
C LEU A 100 -6.90 -1.72 1.75
N LYS A 101 -7.08 -3.02 1.47
CA LYS A 101 -7.87 -3.93 2.28
C LYS A 101 -7.02 -5.11 2.73
N TRP A 102 -7.00 -5.36 4.02
CA TRP A 102 -6.31 -6.51 4.62
C TRP A 102 -7.25 -7.70 4.72
N LYS A 103 -6.65 -8.90 4.77
CA LYS A 103 -7.37 -10.16 4.98
C LYS A 103 -8.11 -10.20 6.34
N SER A 104 -7.66 -9.42 7.32
CA SER A 104 -8.34 -9.24 8.61
C SER A 104 -9.66 -8.46 8.51
N GLY A 105 -9.89 -7.76 7.40
CA GLY A 105 -11.03 -6.86 7.20
C GLY A 105 -10.72 -5.39 7.42
N LEU A 106 -9.51 -5.03 7.90
CA LEU A 106 -9.08 -3.63 8.00
C LEU A 106 -9.08 -2.97 6.62
N GLU A 107 -9.58 -1.74 6.55
CA GLU A 107 -9.53 -0.90 5.35
C GLU A 107 -8.91 0.46 5.66
N ARG A 108 -7.98 0.90 4.81
CA ARG A 108 -7.32 2.20 4.90
C ARG A 108 -7.16 2.80 3.51
N THR A 109 -7.14 4.13 3.44
CA THR A 109 -6.83 4.83 2.19
C THR A 109 -5.66 5.76 2.43
N PHE A 110 -4.63 5.61 1.60
CA PHE A 110 -3.51 6.54 1.53
C PHE A 110 -3.82 7.60 0.48
N TYR A 111 -3.62 8.86 0.84
CA TYR A 111 -3.77 10.00 -0.08
C TYR A 111 -2.44 10.73 -0.17
N TYR A 112 -2.07 11.11 -1.39
CA TYR A 112 -0.87 11.91 -1.64
C TYR A 112 -1.09 12.85 -2.83
N ALA A 113 -0.77 14.11 -2.62
CA ALA A 113 -0.71 15.11 -3.68
C ALA A 113 0.77 15.31 -4.04
N PHE A 114 1.13 14.99 -5.28
CA PHE A 114 2.45 15.37 -5.79
C PHE A 114 2.49 16.89 -5.93
N GLN A 115 3.62 17.49 -5.56
CA GLN A 115 3.82 18.91 -5.84
C GLN A 115 3.79 19.13 -7.36
N ASP A 116 2.95 20.07 -7.77
CA ASP A 116 2.91 20.54 -9.16
C ASP A 116 4.31 21.06 -9.50
N GLN A 117 4.90 20.56 -10.57
CA GLN A 117 6.19 21.07 -11.03
C GLN A 117 5.96 21.95 -12.26
N PRO A 118 6.41 23.22 -12.23
CA PRO A 118 6.34 24.11 -13.39
C PRO A 118 7.16 23.61 -14.57
#